data_AF-A0A5C5ZVF1-F1
#
_entry.id   AF-A0A5C5ZVF1-F1
#
_cell.length_a   1.000
_cell.length_b   1.000
_cell.length_c   1.000
_cell.angle_alpha   90.00
_cell.angle_beta   90.00
_cell.angle_gamma   90.00
#
_symmetry.space_group_name_H-M   'P 1'
#
loop_
_entity.id
_entity.type
_entity.pdbx_description
1 polymer ?
#
loop_
_entity_poly.entity_id
_entity_poly.type
_entity_poly.pdbx_seq_one_letter_code
_entity_poly.pdbx_strand_id
1 'polypeptide(L)'
;MLAYFALVGVVRDSLVDLTQRKVGKTAADVLPIVLVLPSLGFFLGALLWAERMSKRFALFCPECGTDVSKSTNRVLATRCCSSCEMQIVEGRRTHGADVFERFSQLKQRRFLIYWFWIWPVFGLFVLAYHWFDQTAWANCPQALFIPGLIGTTAAGWAFARTIDMRYLPQLGVSALVFLLGVDAFW
;
A
#
# COMPACT_ATOMS: atom_id res chain seq x y z
N MET A 1 4.87 -5.07 11.87
CA MET A 1 3.42 -5.14 11.57
C MET A 1 2.86 -6.54 11.81
N LEU A 2 3.42 -7.60 11.22
CA LEU A 2 2.99 -9.00 11.51
C LEU A 2 3.05 -9.34 13.00
N ALA A 3 4.16 -8.99 13.67
CA ALA A 3 4.29 -9.15 15.11
C ALA A 3 3.26 -8.32 15.91
N TYR A 4 2.81 -7.17 15.38
CA TYR A 4 1.79 -6.35 16.03
C TYR A 4 0.41 -7.02 15.94
N PHE A 5 0.01 -7.53 14.78
CA PHE A 5 -1.24 -8.27 14.65
C PHE A 5 -1.24 -9.58 15.45
N ALA A 6 -0.10 -10.30 15.48
CA ALA A 6 0.05 -11.48 16.32
C ALA A 6 -0.05 -11.13 17.81
N LEU A 7 0.62 -10.06 18.26
CA LEU A 7 0.55 -9.58 19.64
C LEU A 7 -0.88 -9.14 20.01
N VAL A 8 -1.56 -8.39 19.13
CA VAL A 8 -2.95 -7.99 19.35
C VAL A 8 -3.86 -9.22 19.42
N GLY A 9 -3.69 -10.20 18.52
CA GLY A 9 -4.44 -11.46 18.57
C GLY A 9 -4.27 -12.21 19.90
N VAL A 10 -3.05 -12.26 20.43
CA VAL A 10 -2.74 -12.98 21.68
C VAL A 10 -3.21 -12.22 22.94
N VAL A 11 -3.08 -10.90 22.97
CA VAL A 11 -3.26 -10.11 24.20
C VAL A 11 -4.66 -9.50 24.30
N ARG A 12 -5.41 -9.40 23.19
CA ARG A 12 -6.71 -8.71 23.15
C ARG A 12 -7.75 -9.32 24.07
N ASP A 13 -7.91 -10.64 24.10
CA ASP A 13 -8.98 -11.27 24.92
C ASP A 13 -8.73 -11.03 26.41
N SER A 14 -7.45 -11.15 26.84
CA SER A 14 -7.04 -10.77 28.19
C SER A 14 -7.28 -9.28 28.48
N LEU A 15 -7.03 -8.40 27.51
CA LEU A 15 -7.26 -6.96 27.63
C LEU A 15 -8.75 -6.58 27.70
N VAL A 16 -9.59 -7.22 26.89
CA VAL A 16 -11.06 -7.03 26.86
C VAL A 16 -11.68 -7.51 28.16
N ASP A 17 -11.26 -8.67 28.68
CA ASP A 17 -11.69 -9.16 29.98
C ASP A 17 -11.28 -8.20 31.12
N LEU A 18 -10.07 -7.65 31.04
CA LEU A 18 -9.56 -6.72 32.05
C LEU A 18 -10.28 -5.36 32.01
N THR A 19 -10.55 -4.82 30.82
CA THR A 19 -11.31 -3.57 30.67
C THR A 19 -12.78 -3.75 31.03
N GLN A 20 -13.38 -4.89 30.70
CA GLN A 20 -14.75 -5.20 31.12
C GLN A 20 -14.86 -5.26 32.64
N ARG A 21 -13.89 -5.87 33.33
CA ARG A 21 -13.88 -5.97 34.80
C ARG A 21 -13.55 -4.66 35.51
N LYS A 22 -12.68 -3.81 34.94
CA LYS A 22 -12.19 -2.60 35.63
C LYS A 22 -12.83 -1.29 35.20
N VAL A 23 -13.36 -1.20 33.98
CA VAL A 23 -13.86 0.06 33.38
C VAL A 23 -15.32 -0.05 32.97
N GLY A 24 -15.75 -1.24 32.53
CA GLY A 24 -17.15 -1.53 32.19
C GLY A 24 -17.34 -1.96 30.73
N LYS A 25 -18.54 -2.47 30.42
CA LYS A 25 -18.89 -3.09 29.12
C LYS A 25 -18.66 -2.16 27.93
N THR A 26 -19.04 -0.89 28.03
CA THR A 26 -18.89 0.08 26.94
C THR A 26 -17.43 0.31 26.53
N ALA A 27 -16.49 0.28 27.48
CA ALA A 27 -15.07 0.39 27.18
C ALA A 27 -14.51 -0.90 26.54
N ALA A 28 -15.02 -2.06 26.96
CA ALA A 28 -14.65 -3.36 26.40
C ALA A 28 -15.12 -3.50 24.94
N ASP A 29 -16.29 -2.98 24.59
CA ASP A 29 -16.83 -2.99 23.22
C ASP A 29 -16.06 -2.07 22.26
N VAL A 30 -15.48 -0.97 22.77
CA VAL A 30 -14.72 0.01 21.97
C VAL A 30 -13.25 -0.38 21.83
N LEU A 31 -12.70 -1.14 22.78
CA LEU A 31 -11.30 -1.56 22.80
C LEU A 31 -10.83 -2.27 21.50
N PRO A 32 -11.61 -3.17 20.86
CA PRO A 32 -11.26 -3.75 19.57
C PRO A 32 -11.03 -2.71 18.47
N ILE A 33 -11.88 -1.69 18.42
CA ILE A 33 -11.77 -0.61 17.43
C ILE A 33 -10.47 0.17 17.65
N VAL A 34 -10.15 0.46 18.91
CA VAL A 34 -8.90 1.12 19.30
C VAL A 34 -7.66 0.28 18.96
N LEU A 35 -7.74 -1.04 19.09
CA LEU A 35 -6.63 -1.95 18.73
C LEU A 35 -6.40 -2.04 17.22
N VAL A 36 -7.43 -1.74 16.41
CA VAL A 36 -7.32 -1.66 14.95
C VAL A 36 -6.75 -0.32 14.48
N LEU A 37 -6.90 0.79 15.23
CA LEU A 37 -6.40 2.11 14.83
C LEU A 37 -4.92 2.14 14.38
N PRO A 38 -3.99 1.43 15.05
CA PRO A 38 -2.59 1.41 14.61
C PRO A 38 -2.38 0.80 13.21
N SER A 39 -3.29 -0.06 12.74
CA SER A 39 -3.25 -0.56 11.36
C SER A 39 -3.46 0.56 10.32
N LEU A 40 -4.31 1.54 10.63
CA LEU A 40 -4.46 2.77 9.82
C LEU A 40 -3.18 3.59 9.84
N GLY A 41 -2.49 3.66 10.99
CA GLY A 41 -1.19 4.32 11.11
C GLY A 41 -0.11 3.66 10.23
N PHE A 42 -0.07 2.32 10.19
CA PHE A 42 0.83 1.59 9.29
C PHE A 42 0.46 1.81 7.80
N PHE A 43 -0.84 1.85 7.48
CA PHE A 43 -1.33 2.13 6.14
C PHE A 43 -0.98 3.55 5.66
N LEU A 44 -1.37 4.55 6.45
CA LEU A 44 -1.10 5.97 6.18
C LEU A 44 0.40 6.26 6.19
N GLY A 45 1.15 5.66 7.12
CA GLY A 45 2.61 5.79 7.18
C GLY A 45 3.28 5.26 5.93
N ALA A 46 2.87 4.08 5.44
CA ALA A 46 3.36 3.53 4.19
C ALA A 46 2.98 4.38 2.97
N LEU A 47 1.75 4.90 2.92
CA LEU A 47 1.29 5.79 1.85
C LEU A 47 2.03 7.13 1.84
N LEU A 48 2.21 7.76 3.01
CA LEU A 48 2.96 9.00 3.16
C LEU A 48 4.45 8.80 2.83
N TRP A 49 5.02 7.65 3.21
CA TRP A 49 6.37 7.28 2.82
C TRP A 49 6.49 7.04 1.32
N ALA A 50 5.52 6.34 0.73
CA ALA A 50 5.42 6.14 -0.71
C ALA A 50 5.28 7.48 -1.45
N GLU A 51 4.48 8.41 -0.94
CA GLU A 51 4.32 9.74 -1.51
C GLU A 51 5.60 10.58 -1.36
N ARG A 52 6.21 10.62 -0.18
CA ARG A 52 7.49 11.33 0.05
C ARG A 52 8.58 10.79 -0.85
N MET A 53 8.69 9.47 -0.95
CA MET A 53 9.60 8.84 -1.90
C MET A 53 9.23 9.21 -3.33
N SER A 54 7.95 9.13 -3.73
CA SER A 54 7.48 9.53 -5.08
C SER A 54 7.92 10.95 -5.46
N LYS A 55 7.77 11.91 -4.55
CA LYS A 55 8.13 13.33 -4.75
C LYS A 55 9.64 13.55 -4.78
N ARG A 56 10.41 12.83 -3.96
CA ARG A 56 11.88 12.95 -3.89
C ARG A 56 12.57 12.62 -5.23
N PHE A 57 11.95 11.77 -6.03
CA PHE A 57 12.47 11.36 -7.34
C PHE A 57 11.54 11.80 -8.47
N ALA A 58 10.60 12.72 -8.20
CA ALA A 58 9.77 13.30 -9.25
C ALA A 58 10.66 14.12 -10.19
N LEU A 59 10.43 13.94 -11.50
CA LEU A 59 11.17 14.65 -12.53
C LEU A 59 10.43 15.96 -12.78
N PHE A 60 11.07 17.08 -12.48
CA PHE A 60 10.53 18.40 -12.78
C PHE A 60 11.18 18.96 -14.04
N CYS A 61 10.38 19.61 -14.88
CA CYS A 61 10.91 20.34 -16.01
C CYS A 61 11.74 21.54 -15.52
N PRO A 62 12.98 21.75 -16.01
CA PRO A 62 13.82 22.85 -15.56
C PRO A 62 13.27 24.23 -15.96
N GLU A 63 12.50 24.32 -17.05
CA GLU A 63 11.95 25.58 -17.57
C GLU A 63 10.66 25.99 -16.85
N CYS A 64 9.70 25.08 -16.71
CA CYS A 64 8.36 25.42 -16.18
C CYS A 64 8.07 24.83 -14.80
N GLY A 65 8.99 24.06 -14.21
CA GLY A 65 8.81 23.42 -12.91
C GLY A 65 7.68 22.39 -12.86
N THR A 66 7.11 21.99 -13.99
CA THR A 66 6.01 21.02 -14.04
C THR A 66 6.56 19.61 -13.80
N ASP A 67 5.85 18.81 -12.98
CA ASP A 67 6.16 17.39 -12.76
C ASP A 67 5.88 16.58 -14.04
N VAL A 68 6.94 16.11 -14.69
CA VAL A 68 6.93 15.29 -15.90
C VAL A 68 7.01 13.80 -15.61
N SER A 69 7.02 13.38 -14.33
CA SER A 69 7.08 11.95 -13.96
C SER A 69 5.94 11.13 -14.57
N LYS A 70 4.75 11.73 -14.75
CA LYS A 70 3.56 11.09 -15.36
C LYS A 70 3.59 11.00 -16.88
N SER A 71 4.36 11.86 -17.56
CA SER A 71 4.46 11.92 -19.02
C SER A 71 5.82 11.45 -19.53
N THR A 72 6.55 10.68 -18.72
CA THR A 72 7.90 10.20 -18.99
C THR A 72 8.02 9.52 -20.35
N ASN A 73 7.07 8.66 -20.76
CA ASN A 73 7.09 8.04 -22.10
C ASN A 73 7.06 9.07 -23.24
N ARG A 74 6.24 10.11 -23.11
CA ARG A 74 6.15 11.19 -24.10
C ARG A 74 7.44 12.01 -24.10
N VAL A 75 7.94 12.36 -22.92
CA VAL A 75 9.20 13.11 -22.75
C VAL A 75 10.40 12.33 -23.29
N LEU A 76 10.46 11.01 -23.11
CA LEU A 76 11.51 10.16 -23.66
C LEU A 76 11.46 10.12 -25.19
N ALA A 77 10.26 10.03 -25.76
CA ALA A 77 10.05 10.01 -27.20
C ALA A 77 10.32 11.36 -27.88
N THR A 78 9.83 12.46 -27.31
CA THR A 78 9.89 13.80 -27.93
C THR A 78 11.05 14.65 -27.44
N ARG A 79 11.66 14.29 -26.30
CA ARG A 79 12.65 15.12 -25.56
C ARG A 79 12.13 16.49 -25.13
N CYS A 80 10.82 16.69 -25.18
CA CYS A 80 10.15 17.94 -24.82
C CYS A 80 9.25 17.76 -23.60
N CYS A 81 9.11 18.81 -22.81
CA CYS A 81 8.15 18.86 -21.72
C CYS A 81 6.72 18.74 -22.25
N SER A 82 5.86 17.98 -21.57
CA SER A 82 4.44 17.88 -21.96
C SER A 82 3.60 19.11 -21.62
N SER A 83 4.15 20.05 -20.84
CA SER A 83 3.45 21.25 -20.35
C SER A 83 3.87 22.50 -21.10
N CYS A 84 5.18 22.76 -21.18
CA CYS A 84 5.72 23.95 -21.86
C CYS A 84 6.34 23.68 -23.23
N GLU A 85 6.35 22.41 -23.69
CA GLU A 85 6.92 21.97 -24.97
C GLU A 85 8.42 22.25 -25.18
N MET A 86 9.08 22.88 -24.21
CA MET A 86 10.52 23.14 -24.23
C MET A 86 11.32 21.86 -24.12
N GLN A 87 12.47 21.84 -24.79
CA GLN A 87 13.37 20.69 -24.86
C GLN A 87 14.11 20.50 -23.53
N ILE A 88 14.06 19.30 -22.94
CA ILE A 88 14.62 19.01 -21.60
C ILE A 88 16.09 18.55 -21.67
N VAL A 89 16.85 18.95 -22.70
CA VAL A 89 18.22 18.43 -22.91
C VAL A 89 19.24 19.36 -22.25
N GLU A 90 19.81 18.94 -21.11
CA GLU A 90 21.05 19.54 -20.57
C GLU A 90 22.25 19.14 -21.44
N GLY A 91 23.14 20.10 -21.70
CA GLY A 91 24.17 20.05 -22.73
C GLY A 91 25.17 18.88 -22.68
N ARG A 92 25.70 18.54 -23.88
CA ARG A 92 26.91 17.76 -24.24
C ARG A 92 27.23 16.43 -23.53
N ARG A 93 26.50 15.97 -22.51
CA ARG A 93 26.57 14.59 -22.03
C ARG A 93 25.17 13.98 -22.08
N THR A 94 24.89 13.30 -23.19
CA THR A 94 23.77 12.38 -23.30
C THR A 94 24.02 11.19 -22.40
N HIS A 95 23.77 11.31 -21.10
CA HIS A 95 23.33 10.15 -20.36
C HIS A 95 22.06 9.68 -21.07
N GLY A 96 22.17 8.56 -21.78
CA GLY A 96 21.08 8.06 -22.63
C GLY A 96 19.79 7.96 -21.84
N ALA A 97 18.67 8.21 -22.51
CA ALA A 97 17.31 8.03 -21.99
C ALA A 97 17.19 6.75 -21.13
N ASP A 98 17.79 5.65 -21.61
CA ASP A 98 17.84 4.34 -20.95
C ASP A 98 18.54 4.32 -19.59
N VAL A 99 19.55 5.17 -19.36
CA VAL A 99 20.34 5.19 -18.11
C VAL A 99 19.59 5.95 -17.02
N PHE A 100 18.94 7.06 -17.39
CA PHE A 100 18.12 7.88 -16.49
C PHE A 100 16.80 7.19 -16.13
N GLU A 101 16.20 6.54 -17.12
CA GLU A 101 15.01 5.70 -16.96
C GLU A 101 15.31 4.46 -16.10
N ARG A 102 16.44 3.78 -16.31
CA ARG A 102 16.83 2.62 -15.49
C ARG A 102 17.07 2.97 -14.02
N PHE A 103 17.82 4.04 -13.72
CA PHE A 103 18.26 4.28 -12.34
C PHE A 103 17.13 4.79 -11.43
N SER A 104 16.23 5.64 -11.96
CA SER A 104 15.06 6.15 -11.25
C SER A 104 13.94 5.09 -11.13
N GLN A 105 13.69 4.29 -12.18
CA GLN A 105 12.69 3.23 -12.14
C GLN A 105 13.11 2.02 -11.30
N LEU A 106 14.40 1.62 -11.26
CA LEU A 106 14.82 0.38 -10.59
C LEU A 106 14.73 0.40 -9.06
N LYS A 107 15.08 1.52 -8.40
CA LYS A 107 15.13 1.57 -6.92
C LYS A 107 13.77 1.90 -6.29
N GLN A 108 12.98 2.74 -6.94
CA GLN A 108 11.75 3.28 -6.37
C GLN A 108 10.53 2.40 -6.68
N ARG A 109 10.45 1.84 -7.91
CA ARG A 109 9.33 0.97 -8.31
C ARG A 109 9.40 -0.41 -7.68
N ARG A 110 10.59 -1.00 -7.54
CA ARG A 110 10.72 -2.34 -6.92
C ARG A 110 10.24 -2.34 -5.48
N PHE A 111 10.69 -1.40 -4.65
CA PHE A 111 10.30 -1.39 -3.24
C PHE A 111 8.78 -1.25 -3.07
N LEU A 112 8.14 -0.33 -3.80
CA LEU A 112 6.69 -0.13 -3.70
C LEU A 112 5.90 -1.32 -4.26
N ILE A 113 6.33 -1.89 -5.39
CA ILE A 113 5.71 -3.11 -5.94
C ILE A 113 5.83 -4.25 -4.91
N TYR A 114 7.01 -4.51 -4.34
CA TYR A 114 7.16 -5.58 -3.34
C TYR A 114 6.39 -5.27 -2.05
N TRP A 115 6.38 -4.02 -1.61
CA TRP A 115 5.64 -3.59 -0.42
C TRP A 115 4.14 -3.79 -0.58
N PHE A 116 3.58 -3.46 -1.74
CA PHE A 116 2.16 -3.68 -2.00
C PHE A 116 1.79 -5.16 -2.09
N TRP A 117 2.74 -6.05 -2.45
CA TRP A 117 2.50 -7.50 -2.48
C TRP A 117 2.40 -8.12 -1.08
N ILE A 118 2.95 -7.47 -0.06
CA ILE A 118 2.88 -7.96 1.33
C ILE A 118 1.41 -8.09 1.78
N TRP A 119 0.53 -7.20 1.34
CA TRP A 119 -0.88 -7.17 1.75
C TRP A 119 -1.72 -8.35 1.26
N PRO A 120 -1.79 -8.64 -0.06
CA PRO A 120 -2.51 -9.82 -0.54
C PRO A 120 -1.87 -11.12 -0.04
N VAL A 121 -0.53 -11.19 0.06
CA VAL A 121 0.16 -12.37 0.60
C VAL A 121 -0.24 -12.59 2.07
N PHE A 122 -0.24 -11.53 2.88
CA PHE A 122 -0.66 -11.62 4.27
C PHE A 122 -2.13 -12.01 4.40
N GLY A 123 -3.02 -11.41 3.60
CA GLY A 123 -4.44 -11.78 3.61
C GLY A 123 -4.69 -13.23 3.20
N LEU A 124 -3.94 -13.75 2.22
CA LEU A 124 -3.98 -15.18 1.87
C LEU A 124 -3.52 -16.08 3.03
N PHE A 125 -2.46 -15.70 3.76
CA PHE A 125 -2.04 -16.45 4.94
C PHE A 125 -3.10 -16.44 6.05
N VAL A 126 -3.74 -15.29 6.28
CA VAL A 126 -4.81 -15.16 7.28
C VAL A 126 -6.02 -16.02 6.89
N LEU A 127 -6.43 -15.98 5.62
CA LEU A 127 -7.52 -16.82 5.07
C LEU A 127 -7.18 -18.31 5.12
N ALA A 128 -5.95 -18.69 4.73
CA ALA A 128 -5.50 -20.08 4.82
C ALA A 128 -5.54 -20.57 6.26
N TYR A 129 -5.04 -19.78 7.21
CA TYR A 129 -5.08 -20.12 8.63
C TYR A 129 -6.53 -20.24 9.15
N HIS A 130 -7.43 -19.37 8.71
CA HIS A 130 -8.85 -19.46 9.04
C HIS A 130 -9.51 -20.74 8.51
N TRP A 131 -9.12 -21.20 7.32
CA TRP A 131 -9.61 -22.47 6.77
C TRP A 131 -9.12 -23.69 7.55
N PHE A 132 -7.92 -23.63 8.13
CA PHE A 132 -7.41 -24.70 9.00
C PHE A 132 -8.04 -24.66 10.41
N ASP A 133 -8.30 -23.45 10.93
CA ASP A 133 -8.94 -23.24 12.21
C ASP A 133 -9.95 -22.09 12.11
N GLN A 134 -11.23 -22.47 11.99
CA GLN A 134 -12.33 -21.51 11.86
C GLN A 134 -12.50 -20.65 13.12
N THR A 135 -11.99 -21.10 14.27
CA THR A 135 -12.08 -20.34 15.53
C THR A 135 -10.95 -19.32 15.71
N ALA A 136 -9.86 -19.46 14.93
CA ALA A 136 -8.66 -18.63 15.03
C ALA A 136 -8.92 -17.12 14.98
N TRP A 137 -9.96 -16.71 14.24
CA TRP A 137 -10.30 -15.30 14.04
C TRP A 137 -11.69 -14.95 14.56
N ALA A 138 -12.36 -15.84 15.31
CA ALA A 138 -13.68 -15.59 15.88
C ALA A 138 -13.72 -14.29 16.70
N ASN A 139 -12.62 -13.98 17.38
CA ASN A 139 -12.50 -12.77 18.18
C ASN A 139 -12.17 -11.54 17.32
N CYS A 140 -11.49 -11.68 16.18
CA CYS A 140 -11.09 -10.58 15.30
C CYS A 140 -11.40 -10.88 13.82
N PRO A 141 -12.69 -10.96 13.45
CA PRO A 141 -13.10 -11.37 12.10
C PRO A 141 -12.73 -10.31 11.04
N GLN A 142 -12.50 -9.06 11.47
CA GLN A 142 -12.05 -7.97 10.60
C GLN A 142 -10.66 -8.25 9.99
N ALA A 143 -9.83 -9.07 10.64
CA ALA A 143 -8.52 -9.45 10.12
C ALA A 143 -8.62 -10.23 8.78
N LEU A 144 -9.77 -10.85 8.50
CA LEU A 144 -10.02 -11.62 7.29
C LEU A 144 -10.05 -10.74 6.03
N PHE A 145 -10.61 -9.52 6.11
CA PHE A 145 -10.77 -8.64 4.95
C PHE A 145 -9.88 -7.39 4.97
N ILE A 146 -9.41 -6.92 6.12
CA ILE A 146 -8.57 -5.70 6.23
C ILE A 146 -7.32 -5.75 5.33
N PRO A 147 -6.55 -6.85 5.26
CA PRO A 147 -5.39 -6.93 4.36
C PRO A 147 -5.75 -6.76 2.89
N GLY A 148 -6.88 -7.34 2.45
CA GLY A 148 -7.39 -7.19 1.09
C GLY A 148 -7.85 -5.75 0.81
N LEU A 149 -8.53 -5.11 1.75
CA LEU A 149 -8.97 -3.71 1.65
C LEU A 149 -7.78 -2.74 1.54
N ILE A 150 -6.75 -2.97 2.35
CA ILE A 150 -5.53 -2.16 2.31
C ILE A 150 -4.78 -2.39 0.99
N GLY A 151 -4.63 -3.65 0.57
CA GLY A 151 -3.96 -4.00 -0.68
C GLY A 151 -4.63 -3.37 -1.90
N THR A 152 -5.96 -3.43 -1.97
CA THR A 152 -6.75 -2.86 -3.09
C THR A 152 -6.64 -1.35 -3.15
N THR A 153 -6.82 -0.67 -2.02
CA THR A 153 -6.74 0.80 -1.95
C THR A 153 -5.33 1.30 -2.27
N ALA A 154 -4.29 0.63 -1.76
CA ALA A 154 -2.91 0.98 -2.03
C ALA A 154 -2.52 0.75 -3.50
N ALA A 155 -2.84 -0.42 -4.07
CA ALA A 155 -2.57 -0.72 -5.47
C ALA A 155 -3.38 0.17 -6.42
N GLY A 156 -4.65 0.46 -6.08
CA GLY A 156 -5.52 1.37 -6.83
C GLY A 156 -5.00 2.79 -6.86
N TRP A 157 -4.56 3.32 -5.72
CA TRP A 157 -3.90 4.62 -5.66
C TRP A 157 -2.60 4.65 -6.47
N ALA A 158 -1.77 3.62 -6.36
CA ALA A 158 -0.52 3.53 -7.10
C ALA A 158 -0.76 3.48 -8.61
N PHE A 159 -1.76 2.71 -9.05
CA PHE A 159 -2.20 2.66 -10.45
C PHE A 159 -2.72 4.02 -10.91
N ALA A 160 -3.65 4.64 -10.18
CA ALA A 160 -4.21 5.95 -10.56
C ALA A 160 -3.13 7.04 -10.67
N ARG A 161 -2.07 6.96 -9.85
CA ARG A 161 -0.98 7.93 -9.84
C ARG A 161 0.05 7.71 -10.95
N THR A 162 0.34 6.45 -11.30
CA THR A 162 1.44 6.10 -12.20
C THR A 162 0.99 5.61 -13.58
N ILE A 163 -0.26 5.16 -13.70
CA ILE A 163 -0.81 4.47 -14.88
C ILE A 163 0.05 3.24 -15.27
N ASP A 164 0.79 2.68 -14.31
CA ASP A 164 1.66 1.52 -14.53
C ASP A 164 0.83 0.23 -14.43
N MET A 165 0.74 -0.49 -15.55
CA MET A 165 -0.01 -1.74 -15.67
C MET A 165 0.48 -2.83 -14.71
N ARG A 166 1.69 -2.72 -14.14
CA ARG A 166 2.23 -3.68 -13.17
C ARG A 166 1.45 -3.73 -11.85
N TYR A 167 0.66 -2.70 -11.54
CA TYR A 167 -0.20 -2.68 -10.34
C TYR A 167 -1.56 -3.35 -10.57
N LEU A 168 -1.98 -3.61 -11.82
CA LEU A 168 -3.26 -4.29 -12.11
C LEU A 168 -3.35 -5.70 -11.53
N PRO A 169 -2.34 -6.59 -11.68
CA PRO A 169 -2.38 -7.91 -11.05
C PRO A 169 -2.48 -7.81 -9.52
N GLN A 170 -1.76 -6.87 -8.91
CA GLN A 170 -1.83 -6.63 -7.47
C GLN A 170 -3.21 -6.17 -7.02
N LEU A 171 -3.83 -5.28 -7.79
CA LEU A 171 -5.18 -4.81 -7.53
C LEU A 171 -6.19 -5.95 -7.63
N GLY A 172 -6.09 -6.78 -8.68
CA GLY A 172 -6.94 -7.96 -8.86
C GLY A 172 -6.79 -8.98 -7.73
N VAL A 173 -5.56 -9.35 -7.37
CA VAL A 173 -5.31 -10.31 -6.28
C VAL A 173 -5.77 -9.75 -4.94
N SER A 174 -5.49 -8.47 -4.65
CA SER A 174 -5.94 -7.86 -3.39
C SER A 174 -7.47 -7.77 -3.32
N ALA A 175 -8.13 -7.52 -4.45
CA ALA A 175 -9.59 -7.49 -4.53
C ALA A 175 -10.19 -8.87 -4.31
N LEU A 176 -9.58 -9.90 -4.88
CA LEU A 176 -9.97 -11.28 -4.65
C LEU A 176 -9.80 -11.67 -3.18
N VAL A 177 -8.68 -11.33 -2.54
CA VAL A 177 -8.45 -11.55 -1.11
C VAL A 177 -9.47 -10.78 -0.26
N PHE A 178 -9.81 -9.54 -0.64
CA PHE A 178 -10.85 -8.78 0.05
C PHE A 178 -12.21 -9.46 -0.03
N LEU A 179 -12.63 -9.89 -1.23
CA LEU A 179 -13.90 -10.57 -1.43
C LEU A 179 -13.97 -11.89 -0.67
N LEU A 180 -12.91 -12.71 -0.72
CA LEU A 180 -12.82 -13.94 0.07
C LEU A 180 -12.84 -13.67 1.58
N GLY A 181 -12.21 -12.58 2.03
CA GLY A 181 -12.26 -12.15 3.42
C GLY A 181 -13.63 -11.68 3.89
N VAL A 182 -14.41 -11.05 3.00
CA VAL A 182 -15.80 -10.65 3.27
C VAL A 182 -16.72 -11.87 3.28
N ASP A 183 -16.50 -12.82 2.36
CA ASP A 183 -17.25 -14.08 2.31
C ASP A 183 -16.99 -14.93 3.56
N ALA A 184 -15.75 -15.06 4.01
CA ALA A 184 -15.39 -15.76 5.25
C ALA A 184 -15.84 -15.03 6.53
N PHE A 185 -16.23 -13.76 6.44
CA PHE A 185 -16.74 -12.98 7.56
C PHE A 185 -18.24 -13.20 7.81
N TRP A 186 -19.01 -13.48 6.76
CA TRP A 186 -20.48 -13.61 6.78
C TRP A 186 -20.92 -15.07 6.94
#